data_AF-A0A2K3LC84-F1
#
_entry.id   AF-A0A2K3LC84-F1
#
_cell.length_a   1.000
_cell.length_b   1.000
_cell.length_c   1.000
_cell.angle_alpha   90.00
_cell.angle_beta   90.00
_cell.angle_gamma   90.00
#
_symmetry.space_group_name_H-M   'P 1'
#
loop_
_entity.id
_entity.type
_entity.pdbx_description
1 polymer ?
#
loop_
_entity_poly.entity_id
_entity_poly.type
_entity_poly.pdbx_seq_one_letter_code
_entity_poly.pdbx_strand_id
1 'polypeptide(L)' 'MQAIFNATEEFILSIDELNNEVVIWDAMTTDIVAKWPSNHVGAPRWLEPSPVESAFYFMWN' A
#
# COMPACT_ATOMS: atom_id res chain seq x y z
N MET A 1 8.11 -1.53 -7.99
CA MET A 1 7.40 -2.43 -7.06
C MET A 1 7.95 -2.26 -5.65
N GLN A 2 7.15 -1.68 -4.76
CA GLN A 2 7.45 -1.51 -3.33
C GLN A 2 6.39 -2.26 -2.52
N ALA A 3 6.82 -2.84 -1.39
CA ALA A 3 5.94 -3.33 -0.34
C ALA A 3 6.48 -2.88 1.03
N ILE A 4 5.60 -2.45 1.93
CA ILE A 4 5.96 -2.01 3.29
C ILE A 4 5.03 -2.63 4.32
N PHE A 5 5.54 -2.82 5.53
CA PHE A 5 4.69 -3.09 6.69
C PHE A 5 4.00 -1.82 7.17
N ASN A 6 2.82 -1.98 7.76
CA ASN A 6 2.29 -0.95 8.66
C ASN A 6 3.09 -0.95 9.99
N ALA A 7 2.85 0.04 10.85
CA ALA A 7 3.64 0.23 12.08
C ALA A 7 3.60 -0.95 13.06
N THR A 8 2.52 -1.73 13.09
CA THR A 8 2.35 -2.92 13.95
C THR A 8 2.79 -4.22 13.27
N GLU A 9 3.22 -4.16 12.01
CA GLU A 9 3.57 -5.32 11.16
C GLU A 9 2.44 -6.33 10.94
N GLU A 10 1.19 -5.94 11.21
CA GLU A 10 0.00 -6.77 11.00
C GLU A 10 -0.44 -6.80 9.53
N PHE A 11 -0.10 -5.76 8.76
CA PHE A 11 -0.47 -5.63 7.37
C PHE A 11 0.71 -5.29 6.48
N ILE A 12 0.68 -5.80 5.25
CA ILE A 12 1.59 -5.42 4.17
C ILE A 12 0.82 -4.58 3.17
N LEU A 13 1.40 -3.46 2.74
CA LEU A 13 0.89 -2.63 1.67
C LEU A 13 1.82 -2.76 0.47
N SER A 14 1.28 -3.08 -0.70
CA SER A 14 2.05 -3.25 -1.94
C SER A 14 1.44 -2.47 -3.09
N ILE A 15 2.29 -1.97 -4.00
CA ILE A 15 1.85 -1.33 -5.24
C ILE A 15 1.61 -2.38 -6.31
N ASP A 16 0.38 -2.48 -6.81
CA ASP A 16 0.05 -3.18 -8.05
C ASP A 16 0.11 -2.19 -9.22
N GLU A 17 1.24 -2.21 -9.94
CA GLU A 17 1.47 -1.29 -11.05
C GLU A 17 0.58 -1.56 -12.26
N LEU A 18 0.17 -2.82 -12.47
CA LEU A 18 -0.64 -3.22 -13.61
C LEU A 18 -2.06 -2.68 -13.48
N ASN A 19 -2.63 -2.75 -12.27
CA ASN A 19 -3.99 -2.34 -11.99
C ASN A 19 -4.09 -0.91 -11.45
N ASN A 20 -2.96 -0.26 -11.15
CA ASN A 20 -2.90 1.08 -10.56
C ASN A 20 -3.59 1.13 -9.19
N GLU A 21 -3.25 0.17 -8.33
CA GLU A 21 -3.86 -0.02 -7.01
C GLU A 21 -2.79 -0.13 -5.92
N VAL A 22 -3.18 0.22 -4.70
CA VAL A 22 -2.50 -0.25 -3.48
C VAL A 22 -3.27 -1.45 -2.95
N VAL A 23 -2.59 -2.58 -2.81
CA VAL A 23 -3.15 -3.82 -2.26
C VAL A 23 -2.70 -3.98 -0.83
N ILE A 24 -3.63 -4.31 0.06
CA ILE A 24 -3.37 -4.55 1.48
C ILE A 24 -3.57 -6.02 1.78
N TRP A 25 -2.55 -6.62 2.39
CA TRP A 25 -2.49 -8.02 2.76
C TRP A 25 -2.45 -8.15 4.27
N ASP A 26 -3.18 -9.12 4.82
CA ASP A 26 -2.94 -9.59 6.17
C ASP A 26 -1.61 -10.37 6.20
N ALA A 27 -0.68 -9.92 7.06
CA ALA A 27 0.69 -10.44 7.05
C ALA A 27 0.80 -11.89 7.53
N MET A 28 -0.16 -12.35 8.35
CA MET A 28 -0.12 -13.66 8.98
C MET A 28 -0.80 -14.73 8.14
N THR A 29 -1.87 -14.35 7.44
CA THR A 29 -2.73 -15.26 6.67
C THR A 29 -2.48 -15.21 5.17
N THR A 30 -1.80 -14.16 4.68
CA THR A 30 -1.60 -13.86 3.25
C THR A 30 -2.89 -13.49 2.50
N ASP A 31 -3.99 -13.25 3.21
CA ASP A 31 -5.25 -12.84 2.61
C ASP A 31 -5.19 -11.39 2.15
N ILE A 32 -5.82 -11.09 1.00
CA ILE A 32 -6.05 -9.72 0.55
C ILE A 32 -7.22 -9.16 1.33
N VAL A 33 -6.98 -8.16 2.17
CA VAL A 33 -8.01 -7.53 3.00
C VAL A 33 -8.59 -6.26 2.36
N ALA A 34 -7.84 -5.60 1.46
CA ALA A 34 -8.34 -4.46 0.69
C ALA A 34 -7.56 -4.22 -0.60
N LYS A 35 -8.22 -3.53 -1.54
CA LYS A 35 -7.61 -2.95 -2.75
C LYS A 35 -8.11 -1.54 -2.91
N TRP A 36 -7.18 -0.57 -2.98
CA TRP A 36 -7.52 0.84 -3.11
C TRP A 36 -7.04 1.37 -4.46
N PRO A 37 -7.96 1.84 -5.33
CA PRO A 37 -7.56 2.48 -6.57
C PRO A 37 -6.82 3.78 -6.25
N SER A 38 -5.69 4.01 -6.91
CA SER A 38 -4.89 5.22 -6.65
C SER A 38 -5.59 6.50 -7.13
N ASN A 39 -6.52 6.39 -8.08
CA ASN A 39 -7.15 7.50 -8.80
C ASN A 39 -6.17 8.46 -9.50
N HIS A 40 -4.91 8.07 -9.69
CA HIS A 40 -3.91 8.81 -10.47
C HIS A 40 -3.82 8.32 -11.93
N VAL A 41 -3.19 9.12 -12.80
CA VAL A 41 -2.90 8.79 -14.22
C VAL A 41 -1.71 7.80 -14.32
N GLY A 42 -1.77 6.74 -13.51
CA GLY A 42 -0.81 5.63 -13.47
C GLY A 42 -0.46 5.21 -12.03
N ALA A 43 0.35 4.16 -11.90
CA ALA A 43 0.70 3.55 -10.62
C ALA A 43 1.51 4.48 -9.69
N PRO A 44 1.21 4.53 -8.38
CA PRO A 44 2.09 5.16 -7.41
C PRO A 44 3.51 4.55 -7.46
N ARG A 45 4.53 5.32 -7.07
CA ARG A 45 5.92 4.82 -7.03
C ARG A 45 6.54 4.75 -5.65
N TRP A 46 5.94 5.44 -4.68
CA TRP A 46 6.41 5.50 -3.31
C TRP A 46 5.25 5.31 -2.35
N LEU A 47 5.43 4.44 -1.36
CA LEU A 47 4.60 4.28 -0.17
C LEU A 47 5.43 4.71 1.04
N GLU A 48 4.90 5.64 1.83
CA GLU A 48 5.48 6.08 3.10
C GLU A 48 4.44 5.97 4.22
N PRO A 49 4.73 5.27 5.33
CA PRO A 49 3.85 5.26 6.48
C PRO A 49 3.90 6.62 7.20
N SER A 50 2.75 7.07 7.72
CA SER A 50 2.74 8.20 8.63
C SER A 50 3.47 7.82 9.93
N PRO A 51 4.39 8.66 10.44
CA PRO A 51 5.10 8.37 11.68
C PRO A 51 4.23 8.57 12.93
N VAL A 52 3.02 9.13 12.81
CA VAL A 52 2.16 9.51 13.94
C VAL A 52 0.77 8.88 13.88
N GLU A 53 0.26 8.60 12.68
CA GLU A 53 -1.11 8.12 12.47
C GLU A 53 -1.12 6.78 11.75
N SER A 54 -2.21 6.02 11.88
CA SER A 54 -2.45 4.81 11.08
C SER A 54 -2.89 5.18 9.66
N ALA A 55 -2.00 5.87 8.96
CA ALA A 55 -2.19 6.37 7.61
C ALA A 55 -0.91 6.13 6.81
N PHE A 56 -1.04 6.20 5.49
CA PHE A 56 0.10 6.19 4.58
C PHE A 56 -0.13 7.18 3.46
N TYR A 57 0.97 7.67 2.91
CA TYR A 57 0.97 8.53 1.74
C TYR A 57 1.53 7.74 0.57
N PHE A 58 0.90 7.93 -0.59
CA PHE A 58 1.43 7.43 -1.84
C PHE A 58 1.68 8.59 -2.80
N MET A 59 2.86 8.58 -3.42
CA MET A 59 3.27 9.65 -4.32
C MET A 59 3.41 9.15 -5.75
N TRP A 60 2.96 9.99 -6.67
CA TRP A 60 3.31 9.93 -8.08
C TRP A 60 4.56 10.75 -8.34
N ASN A 61 5.29 10.45 -9.41
CA ASN A 61 6.49 11.20 -9.80
C ASN A 61 6.25 12.08 -11.02
#